data_AF-A0A442YZR0-F1
#
_entry.id   AF-A0A442YZR0-F1
#
_cell.length_a   1.000
_cell.length_b   1.000
_cell.length_c   1.000
_cell.angle_alpha   90.00
_cell.angle_beta   90.00
_cell.angle_gamma   90.00
#
_symmetry.space_group_name_H-M   'P 1'
#
loop_
_entity.id
_entity.type
_entity.pdbx_description
1 polymer ?
#
loop_
_entity_poly.entity_id
_entity_poly.type
_entity_poly.pdbx_seq_one_letter_code
_entity_poly.pdbx_strand_id
1 'polypeptide(L)'
;MDRPSRIRLAVALASLELLAGLLLIIQGGALLSVDRPVPAPSPDIRGKRPTRPGATVLDAQWRVPARKIAQDLIAPPQLDSSEIERIEPRPPLSELGLAVPPKTPMPQDWREVLLYAPIASSSAIFESMGRTVVISGVQSIATDKTCSFHDVVWPCGQRARAAFNSWLRGRALNCFVPPEVDRFAIAAPCRLGRQDVGAWLVSNGWALSLPSGIYGKAEVTAMDTEMGIFGPPR
;
A
#
# COMPACT_ATOMS: atom_id res chain seq x y z
N MET A 1 34.39 -34.54 -52.00
CA MET A 1 34.22 -33.06 -51.99
C MET A 1 32.75 -32.79 -51.70
N ASP A 2 32.39 -32.18 -50.55
CA ASP A 2 31.01 -31.65 -50.30
C ASP A 2 30.79 -30.98 -48.92
N ARG A 3 31.81 -30.94 -48.06
CA ARG A 3 31.74 -30.30 -46.73
C ARG A 3 31.49 -28.78 -46.72
N PRO A 4 31.98 -27.95 -47.68
CA PRO A 4 31.76 -26.51 -47.60
C PRO A 4 30.33 -26.08 -47.95
N SER A 5 29.59 -26.89 -48.70
CA SER A 5 28.20 -26.61 -49.11
C SER A 5 27.24 -26.70 -47.91
N ARG A 6 27.40 -27.72 -47.07
CA ARG A 6 26.54 -27.95 -45.90
C ARG A 6 26.69 -26.89 -44.80
N ILE A 7 27.89 -26.35 -44.62
CA ILE A 7 28.16 -25.28 -43.64
C ILE A 7 27.52 -23.96 -44.10
N ARG A 8 27.60 -23.64 -45.41
CA ARG A 8 26.95 -22.45 -45.97
C ARG A 8 25.42 -22.56 -45.88
N LEU A 9 24.86 -23.76 -46.09
CA LEU A 9 23.42 -24.00 -45.95
C LEU A 9 22.95 -23.82 -44.49
N ALA A 10 23.72 -24.32 -43.51
CA ALA A 10 23.37 -24.20 -42.10
C ALA A 10 23.42 -22.73 -41.61
N VAL A 11 24.40 -21.95 -42.07
CA VAL A 11 24.48 -20.51 -41.76
C VAL A 11 23.34 -19.73 -42.40
N ALA A 12 22.96 -20.08 -43.64
CA ALA A 12 21.82 -19.46 -44.33
C ALA A 12 20.48 -19.74 -43.62
N LEU A 13 20.28 -20.97 -43.12
CA LEU A 13 19.08 -21.33 -42.37
C LEU A 13 19.01 -20.61 -41.01
N ALA A 14 20.12 -20.56 -40.27
CA ALA A 14 20.16 -19.87 -38.99
C ALA A 14 19.93 -18.35 -39.12
N SER A 15 20.46 -17.74 -40.18
CA SER A 15 20.22 -16.31 -40.46
C SER A 15 18.79 -16.03 -40.90
N LEU A 16 18.16 -16.94 -41.65
CA LEU A 16 16.74 -16.84 -42.03
C LEU A 16 15.81 -16.94 -40.81
N GLU A 17 16.07 -17.87 -39.90
CA GLU A 17 15.34 -18.03 -38.64
C GLU A 17 15.44 -16.77 -37.76
N LEU A 18 16.65 -16.19 -37.67
CA LEU A 18 16.88 -14.97 -36.88
C LEU A 18 16.14 -13.76 -37.47
N LEU A 19 16.15 -13.62 -38.80
CA LEU A 19 15.42 -12.56 -39.52
C LEU A 19 13.91 -12.73 -39.40
N ALA A 20 13.38 -13.95 -39.48
CA ALA A 20 11.97 -14.24 -39.27
C ALA A 20 11.51 -13.90 -37.84
N GLY A 21 12.32 -14.25 -36.84
CA GLY A 21 12.06 -13.89 -35.44
C GLY A 21 12.03 -12.38 -35.21
N LEU A 22 12.99 -11.64 -35.79
CA LEU A 22 13.04 -10.18 -35.70
C LEU A 22 11.82 -9.52 -36.37
N LEU A 23 11.40 -10.04 -37.53
CA LEU A 23 10.24 -9.54 -38.25
C LEU A 23 8.93 -9.75 -37.47
N LEU A 24 8.80 -10.88 -36.77
CA LEU A 24 7.64 -11.16 -35.90
C LEU A 24 7.59 -10.21 -34.69
N ILE A 25 8.72 -9.84 -34.09
CA ILE A 25 8.79 -8.86 -33.00
C ILE A 25 8.35 -7.46 -33.50
N ILE A 26 8.82 -7.05 -34.69
CA ILE A 26 8.45 -5.76 -35.29
C ILE A 26 6.96 -5.72 -35.64
N GLN A 27 6.40 -6.79 -36.23
CA GLN A 27 4.96 -6.87 -36.53
C GLN A 27 4.09 -6.95 -35.26
N GLY A 28 4.57 -7.61 -34.19
CA GLY A 28 3.92 -7.61 -32.89
C GLY A 28 3.83 -6.21 -32.26
N GLY A 29 4.84 -5.36 -32.49
CA GLY A 29 4.82 -3.95 -32.08
C GLY A 29 3.77 -3.11 -32.81
N ALA A 30 3.42 -3.44 -34.05
CA ALA A 30 2.41 -2.72 -34.84
C ALA A 30 0.96 -3.10 -34.47
N LEU A 31 0.73 -4.31 -33.95
CA LEU A 31 -0.59 -4.74 -33.45
C LEU A 31 -0.87 -4.26 -32.02
N LEU A 32 0.18 -3.92 -31.25
CA LEU A 32 0.08 -3.25 -29.96
C LEU A 32 0.09 -1.73 -30.17
N SER A 33 -0.96 -1.21 -30.80
CA SER A 33 -1.19 0.23 -30.94
C SER A 33 -1.49 0.84 -29.56
N VAL A 34 -0.43 1.19 -28.81
CA VAL A 34 -0.50 1.87 -27.50
C VAL A 34 -0.81 3.37 -27.65
N ASP A 35 -0.63 3.94 -28.84
CA ASP A 35 -1.03 5.32 -29.14
C ASP A 35 -2.50 5.40 -29.58
N ARG A 36 -3.40 5.35 -28.60
CA ARG A 36 -4.68 6.05 -28.73
C ARG A 36 -4.59 7.30 -27.85
N PRO A 37 -4.61 8.51 -28.40
CA PRO A 37 -4.65 9.71 -27.57
C PRO A 37 -5.96 9.70 -26.79
N VAL A 38 -5.84 9.50 -25.47
CA VAL A 38 -6.93 9.66 -24.52
C VAL A 38 -7.40 11.11 -24.59
N PRO A 39 -8.72 11.39 -24.75
CA PRO A 39 -9.21 12.76 -24.71
C PRO A 39 -8.81 13.40 -23.38
N ALA A 40 -8.23 14.59 -23.45
CA ALA A 40 -7.79 15.32 -22.27
C ALA A 40 -8.95 15.48 -21.28
N PRO A 41 -8.77 15.15 -20.00
CA PRO A 41 -9.77 15.46 -18.99
C PRO A 41 -9.83 16.98 -18.79
N SER A 42 -11.05 17.53 -18.82
CA SER A 42 -11.33 18.94 -18.54
C SER A 42 -10.71 19.38 -17.21
N PRO A 43 -10.22 20.62 -17.09
CA PRO A 43 -9.49 21.09 -15.92
C PRO A 43 -10.48 21.56 -14.85
N ASP A 44 -11.23 20.64 -14.24
CA ASP A 44 -11.94 21.01 -13.01
C ASP A 44 -12.29 19.80 -12.15
N ILE A 45 -11.29 19.19 -11.50
CA ILE A 45 -11.40 18.70 -10.12
C ILE A 45 -10.02 18.86 -9.47
N ARG A 46 -9.79 20.03 -8.85
CA ARG A 46 -8.73 20.18 -7.82
C ARG A 46 -9.17 19.45 -6.55
N GLY A 47 -9.11 18.12 -6.60
CA GLY A 47 -9.32 17.25 -5.45
C GLY A 47 -8.06 17.23 -4.58
N LYS A 48 -8.07 18.06 -3.53
CA LYS A 48 -7.09 18.00 -2.43
C LYS A 48 -6.94 16.56 -1.93
N ARG A 49 -5.68 16.14 -1.77
CA ARG A 49 -5.28 15.07 -0.84
C ARG A 49 -6.03 15.27 0.49
N PRO A 50 -6.62 14.23 1.09
CA PRO A 50 -7.12 14.34 2.46
C PRO A 50 -5.89 14.47 3.37
N THR A 51 -5.48 15.71 3.60
CA THR A 51 -4.73 16.09 4.79
C THR A 51 -5.52 15.56 5.96
N ARG A 52 -4.93 14.68 6.79
CA ARG A 52 -5.46 14.45 8.13
C ARG A 52 -5.32 15.80 8.83
N PRO A 53 -6.40 16.54 9.10
CA PRO A 53 -6.26 17.72 9.92
C PRO A 53 -5.89 17.15 11.30
N GLY A 54 -4.71 17.49 11.82
CA GLY A 54 -4.70 17.81 13.25
C GLY A 54 -5.84 18.79 13.41
N ALA A 55 -6.84 18.45 14.24
CA ALA A 55 -8.19 18.99 14.17
C ALA A 55 -8.22 20.52 14.17
N THR A 56 -7.94 21.14 13.03
CA THR A 56 -8.60 22.33 12.59
C THR A 56 -9.98 21.82 12.32
N VAL A 57 -10.84 22.02 13.32
CA VAL A 57 -12.26 22.19 13.12
C VAL A 57 -12.36 23.19 11.97
N LEU A 58 -12.45 22.68 10.73
CA LEU A 58 -13.12 23.40 9.70
C LEU A 58 -14.45 23.72 10.35
N ASP A 59 -14.70 25.00 10.58
CA ASP A 59 -16.04 25.57 10.69
C ASP A 59 -16.78 25.16 9.41
N ALA A 60 -17.10 23.87 9.31
CA ALA A 60 -18.08 23.35 8.41
C ALA A 60 -19.33 24.03 8.92
N GLN A 61 -19.75 25.02 8.15
CA GLN A 61 -20.94 25.81 8.28
C GLN A 61 -22.17 24.92 8.15
N TRP A 62 -22.28 23.87 8.97
CA TRP A 62 -23.54 23.28 9.32
C TRP A 62 -24.26 24.23 10.28
N ARG A 63 -24.47 25.45 9.79
CA ARG A 63 -25.56 26.31 10.21
C ARG A 63 -26.79 25.79 9.51
N VAL A 64 -27.20 24.54 9.78
CA VAL A 64 -28.63 24.27 9.66
C VAL A 64 -29.22 25.16 10.75
N PRO A 65 -30.09 26.13 10.42
CA PRO A 65 -30.73 26.90 11.45
C PRO A 65 -31.39 25.90 12.41
N ALA A 66 -31.04 25.98 13.69
CA ALA A 66 -31.66 25.14 14.70
C ALA A 66 -33.17 25.25 14.54
N ARG A 67 -33.88 24.11 14.53
CA ARG A 67 -35.32 24.11 14.40
C ARG A 67 -35.90 24.86 15.61
N LYS A 68 -36.44 26.05 15.37
CA LYS A 68 -37.06 26.86 16.42
C LYS A 68 -38.45 26.29 16.72
N ILE A 69 -38.66 25.81 17.94
CA ILE A 69 -39.95 25.30 18.43
C ILE A 69 -40.72 26.47 19.06
N ALA A 70 -41.98 26.66 18.66
CA ALA A 70 -42.90 27.66 19.23
C ALA A 70 -42.39 29.13 19.18
N GLN A 71 -41.98 29.60 17.99
CA GLN A 71 -41.44 30.95 17.77
C GLN A 71 -42.42 32.10 18.10
N ASP A 72 -43.70 31.80 18.09
CA ASP A 72 -44.82 32.70 18.36
C ASP A 72 -45.12 32.84 19.87
N LEU A 73 -44.68 31.87 20.68
CA LEU A 73 -44.89 31.84 22.12
C LEU A 73 -43.61 32.17 22.91
N ILE A 74 -42.44 31.88 22.35
CA ILE A 74 -41.16 32.03 23.03
C ILE A 74 -40.17 32.71 22.08
N ALA A 75 -39.84 33.96 22.36
CA ALA A 75 -38.82 34.69 21.62
C ALA A 75 -37.44 34.05 21.89
N PRO A 76 -36.69 33.62 20.85
CA PRO A 76 -35.34 33.13 21.03
C PRO A 76 -34.45 34.26 21.57
N PRO A 77 -33.54 33.99 22.52
CA PRO A 77 -32.57 34.99 22.96
C PRO A 77 -31.70 35.44 21.77
N GLN A 78 -31.43 36.73 21.68
CA GLN A 78 -30.48 37.28 20.72
C GLN A 78 -29.08 36.94 21.24
N LEU A 79 -28.38 36.03 20.57
CA LEU A 79 -27.04 35.61 20.96
C LEU A 79 -26.01 36.31 20.07
N ASP A 80 -25.18 37.17 20.65
CA ASP A 80 -24.00 37.70 19.97
C ASP A 80 -22.88 36.66 20.01
N SER A 81 -22.46 36.18 18.83
CA SER A 81 -21.40 35.18 18.71
C SER A 81 -20.05 35.64 19.25
N SER A 82 -19.84 36.96 19.37
CA SER A 82 -18.60 37.53 19.92
C SER A 82 -18.50 37.44 21.45
N GLU A 83 -19.63 37.25 22.13
CA GLU A 83 -19.72 37.09 23.58
C GLU A 83 -19.67 35.62 24.02
N ILE A 84 -19.70 34.66 23.08
CA ILE A 84 -19.70 33.23 23.38
C ILE A 84 -18.30 32.66 23.20
N GLU A 85 -17.69 32.26 24.31
CA GLU A 85 -16.42 31.53 24.32
C GLU A 85 -16.63 30.02 24.26
N ARG A 86 -15.89 29.33 23.37
CA ARG A 86 -15.87 27.87 23.36
C ARG A 86 -15.03 27.38 24.53
N ILE A 87 -15.72 26.91 25.57
CA ILE A 87 -15.08 26.17 26.66
C ILE A 87 -14.72 24.75 26.22
N GLU A 88 -13.70 24.18 26.86
CA GLU A 88 -13.35 22.77 26.68
C GLU A 88 -14.54 21.86 27.01
N PRO A 89 -14.67 20.70 26.32
CA PRO A 89 -15.73 19.74 26.59
C PRO A 89 -15.76 19.36 28.07
N ARG A 90 -16.95 19.45 28.67
CA ARG A 90 -17.15 18.99 30.04
C ARG A 90 -16.76 17.51 30.15
N PRO A 91 -16.09 17.10 31.24
CA PRO A 91 -15.89 15.68 31.52
C PRO A 91 -17.24 14.94 31.58
N PRO A 92 -17.27 13.63 31.26
CA PRO A 92 -18.49 12.84 31.34
C PRO A 92 -19.07 12.90 32.75
N LEU A 93 -20.41 12.96 32.84
CA LEU A 93 -21.11 13.08 34.12
C LEU A 93 -21.00 11.82 34.99
N SER A 94 -20.60 10.69 34.41
CA SER A 94 -20.32 9.43 35.08
C SER A 94 -19.49 8.50 34.18
N GLU A 95 -18.99 7.40 34.75
CA GLU A 95 -18.29 6.33 34.03
C GLU A 95 -19.11 5.74 32.87
N LEU A 96 -20.45 5.76 32.95
CA LEU A 96 -21.34 5.29 31.89
C LEU A 96 -21.39 6.24 30.68
N GLY A 97 -20.97 7.50 30.85
CA GLY A 97 -20.85 8.47 29.77
C GLY A 97 -19.55 8.33 28.95
N LEU A 98 -18.63 7.47 29.41
CA LEU A 98 -17.48 7.07 28.62
C LEU A 98 -17.94 6.05 27.58
N ALA A 99 -17.97 6.45 26.31
CA ALA A 99 -18.08 5.50 25.20
C ALA A 99 -16.77 4.70 25.10
N VAL A 100 -16.52 3.81 26.06
CA VAL A 100 -15.36 2.93 26.06
C VAL A 100 -15.55 1.98 24.88
N PRO A 101 -14.63 1.96 23.90
CA PRO A 101 -14.71 1.00 22.81
C PRO A 101 -14.85 -0.41 23.39
N PRO A 102 -15.77 -1.24 22.88
CA PRO A 102 -15.94 -2.59 23.39
C PRO A 102 -14.59 -3.32 23.32
N LYS A 103 -14.20 -3.95 24.43
CA LYS A 103 -13.03 -4.84 24.44
C LYS A 103 -13.34 -6.03 23.55
N THR A 104 -12.81 -6.06 22.34
CA THR A 104 -12.74 -7.27 21.52
C THR A 104 -11.54 -8.08 22.01
N PRO A 105 -11.74 -9.16 22.79
CA PRO A 105 -10.64 -9.99 23.23
C PRO A 105 -9.92 -10.56 22.01
N MET A 106 -8.58 -10.59 22.04
CA MET A 106 -7.82 -11.32 21.03
C MET A 106 -8.25 -12.79 21.06
N PRO A 107 -8.48 -13.42 19.90
CA PRO A 107 -8.70 -14.87 19.83
C PRO A 107 -7.58 -15.58 20.58
N GLN A 108 -7.89 -16.58 21.40
CA GLN A 108 -6.86 -17.25 22.22
C GLN A 108 -6.14 -18.37 21.47
N ASP A 109 -6.66 -18.78 20.32
CA ASP A 109 -6.27 -19.95 19.55
C ASP A 109 -5.57 -19.58 18.24
N TRP A 110 -4.58 -18.70 18.32
CA TRP A 110 -3.73 -18.38 17.16
C TRP A 110 -2.88 -19.58 16.78
N ARG A 111 -2.74 -19.81 15.47
CA ARG A 111 -2.04 -20.96 14.93
C ARG A 111 -1.21 -20.55 13.72
N GLU A 112 -0.19 -21.35 13.44
CA GLU A 112 0.52 -21.29 12.17
C GLU A 112 -0.38 -21.84 11.06
N VAL A 113 -0.71 -20.99 10.09
CA VAL A 113 -1.57 -21.32 8.95
C VAL A 113 -0.84 -21.00 7.66
N LEU A 114 -0.90 -21.95 6.72
CA LEU A 114 -0.35 -21.78 5.38
C LEU A 114 -1.36 -21.01 4.51
N LEU A 115 -1.00 -19.78 4.15
CA LEU A 115 -1.77 -18.87 3.32
C LEU A 115 -1.31 -18.99 1.86
N TYR A 116 -2.17 -19.55 1.02
CA TYR A 116 -1.89 -19.86 -0.39
C TYR A 116 -2.24 -18.71 -1.33
N ALA A 117 -1.45 -18.57 -2.40
CA ALA A 117 -1.64 -17.56 -3.44
C ALA A 117 -1.79 -16.13 -2.88
N PRO A 118 -0.87 -15.67 -2.00
CA PRO A 118 -0.94 -14.33 -1.44
C PRO A 118 -0.71 -13.26 -2.53
N ILE A 119 -1.50 -12.19 -2.48
CA ILE A 119 -1.45 -11.06 -3.41
C ILE A 119 -1.12 -9.79 -2.62
N ALA A 120 -0.07 -9.06 -3.00
CA ALA A 120 0.31 -7.84 -2.29
C ALA A 120 -0.64 -6.66 -2.61
N SER A 121 -1.26 -6.10 -1.58
CA SER A 121 -2.04 -4.85 -1.66
C SER A 121 -1.17 -3.62 -1.41
N SER A 122 -0.07 -3.75 -0.65
CA SER A 122 0.97 -2.73 -0.45
C SER A 122 2.37 -3.36 -0.37
N SER A 123 3.39 -2.63 0.09
CA SER A 123 4.74 -3.20 0.24
C SER A 123 4.92 -4.14 1.45
N ALA A 124 3.98 -4.16 2.40
CA ALA A 124 4.01 -5.05 3.57
C ALA A 124 2.63 -5.55 3.98
N ILE A 125 1.65 -5.47 3.08
CA ILE A 125 0.28 -5.96 3.28
C ILE A 125 -0.07 -6.85 2.10
N PHE A 126 -0.67 -8.00 2.38
CA PHE A 126 -1.15 -8.93 1.37
C PHE A 126 -2.53 -9.49 1.72
N GLU A 127 -3.22 -9.94 0.70
CA GLU A 127 -4.51 -10.61 0.80
C GLU A 127 -4.34 -12.08 0.41
N SER A 128 -4.96 -12.97 1.18
CA SER A 128 -4.93 -14.41 0.93
C SER A 128 -6.09 -15.10 1.64
N MET A 129 -6.80 -15.98 0.93
CA MET A 129 -7.88 -16.80 1.53
C MET A 129 -8.91 -15.97 2.33
N GLY A 130 -9.29 -14.80 1.81
CA GLY A 130 -10.25 -13.89 2.45
C GLY A 130 -9.70 -13.09 3.63
N ARG A 131 -8.40 -13.22 3.96
CA ARG A 131 -7.74 -12.45 5.02
C ARG A 131 -6.91 -11.31 4.43
N THR A 132 -6.92 -10.17 5.11
CA THR A 132 -5.95 -9.10 4.90
C THR A 132 -4.89 -9.18 6.00
N VAL A 133 -3.64 -9.44 5.62
CA VAL A 133 -2.54 -9.63 6.57
C VAL A 133 -1.52 -8.51 6.40
N VAL A 134 -1.21 -7.86 7.51
CA VAL A 134 -0.12 -6.88 7.64
C VAL A 134 1.07 -7.60 8.24
N ILE A 135 2.25 -7.51 7.62
CA ILE A 135 3.46 -8.10 8.19
C ILE A 135 3.80 -7.37 9.49
N SER A 136 3.84 -8.10 10.60
CA SER A 136 4.10 -7.49 11.91
C SER A 136 5.54 -6.98 12.04
N GLY A 137 5.73 -5.88 12.76
CA GLY A 137 7.07 -5.35 13.08
C GLY A 137 7.70 -4.48 11.98
N VAL A 138 7.03 -4.35 10.83
CA VAL A 138 7.47 -3.49 9.73
C VAL A 138 6.43 -2.43 9.42
N GLN A 139 6.88 -1.33 8.82
CA GLN A 139 6.04 -0.27 8.31
C GLN A 139 6.01 -0.35 6.78
N SER A 140 4.81 -0.53 6.24
CA SER A 140 4.58 -0.50 4.78
C SER A 140 4.95 0.87 4.22
N ILE A 141 5.55 0.85 3.03
CA ILE A 141 5.71 2.02 2.18
C ILE A 141 4.36 2.30 1.53
N ALA A 142 3.90 3.55 1.61
CA ALA A 142 2.65 3.96 0.99
C ALA A 142 2.75 3.81 -0.54
N THR A 143 1.72 3.25 -1.17
CA THR A 143 1.72 2.94 -2.62
C THR A 143 1.91 4.18 -3.49
N ASP A 144 1.45 5.35 -3.03
CA ASP A 144 1.59 6.65 -3.68
C ASP A 144 2.89 7.39 -3.31
N LYS A 145 3.78 6.78 -2.51
CA LYS A 145 5.05 7.40 -2.13
C LYS A 145 5.99 7.50 -3.32
N THR A 146 6.57 8.68 -3.48
CA THR A 146 7.72 8.95 -4.34
C THR A 146 8.99 9.09 -3.51
N CYS A 147 10.10 8.60 -4.04
CA CYS A 147 11.42 8.74 -3.43
C CYS A 147 12.33 9.48 -4.41
N SER A 148 13.39 10.09 -3.89
CA SER A 148 14.42 10.77 -4.67
C SER A 148 15.80 10.22 -4.33
N PHE A 149 16.60 9.90 -5.34
CA PHE A 149 17.99 9.48 -5.17
C PHE A 149 18.86 10.18 -6.24
N HIS A 150 19.86 10.96 -5.81
CA HIS A 150 20.69 11.80 -6.70
C HIS A 150 19.87 12.54 -7.78
N ASP A 151 18.88 13.32 -7.32
CA ASP A 151 17.96 14.11 -8.15
C ASP A 151 17.01 13.33 -9.06
N VAL A 152 17.04 12.01 -9.03
CA VAL A 152 16.08 11.16 -9.75
C VAL A 152 14.89 10.83 -8.85
N VAL A 153 13.71 11.35 -9.20
CA VAL A 153 12.44 11.05 -8.52
C VAL A 153 11.77 9.84 -9.16
N TRP A 154 11.29 8.90 -8.34
CA TRP A 154 10.65 7.68 -8.83
C TRP A 154 9.53 7.17 -7.90
N PRO A 155 8.55 6.41 -8.43
CA PRO A 155 7.40 5.91 -7.67
C PRO A 155 7.79 4.69 -6.81
N CYS A 156 8.56 4.93 -5.76
CA CYS A 156 9.09 3.87 -4.90
C CYS A 156 8.01 3.06 -4.18
N GLY A 157 6.86 3.64 -3.84
CA GLY A 157 5.73 2.92 -3.28
C GLY A 157 5.18 1.83 -4.20
N GLN A 158 4.99 2.16 -5.48
CA GLN A 158 4.53 1.20 -6.49
C GLN A 158 5.56 0.11 -6.74
N ARG A 159 6.85 0.47 -6.84
CA ARG A 159 7.94 -0.51 -7.00
C ARG A 159 8.06 -1.44 -5.79
N ALA A 160 7.94 -0.92 -4.57
CA ALA A 160 7.99 -1.73 -3.35
C ALA A 160 6.83 -2.74 -3.28
N ARG A 161 5.60 -2.32 -3.63
CA ARG A 161 4.47 -3.24 -3.79
C ARG A 161 4.74 -4.29 -4.88
N ALA A 162 5.25 -3.87 -6.04
CA ALA A 162 5.53 -4.78 -7.14
C ALA A 162 6.62 -5.82 -6.79
N ALA A 163 7.66 -5.40 -6.07
CA ALA A 163 8.72 -6.26 -5.56
C ALA A 163 8.16 -7.30 -4.58
N PHE A 164 7.36 -6.86 -3.60
CA PHE A 164 6.73 -7.78 -2.66
C PHE A 164 5.78 -8.75 -3.39
N ASN A 165 4.92 -8.24 -4.28
CA ASN A 165 4.03 -9.08 -5.06
C ASN A 165 4.78 -10.12 -5.89
N SER A 166 5.88 -9.71 -6.54
CA SER A 166 6.73 -10.61 -7.32
C SER A 166 7.38 -11.68 -6.46
N TRP A 167 7.81 -11.32 -5.26
CA TRP A 167 8.38 -12.28 -4.30
C TRP A 167 7.32 -13.29 -3.83
N LEU A 168 6.07 -12.87 -3.65
CA LEU A 168 4.95 -13.74 -3.26
C LEU A 168 4.45 -14.71 -4.36
N ARG A 169 4.67 -14.39 -5.63
CA ARG A 169 4.12 -15.18 -6.77
C ARG A 169 4.50 -16.66 -6.68
N GLY A 170 3.48 -17.52 -6.76
CA GLY A 170 3.64 -18.98 -6.76
C GLY A 170 4.07 -19.56 -5.42
N ARG A 171 3.97 -18.79 -4.33
CA ARG A 171 4.39 -19.21 -2.98
C ARG A 171 3.20 -19.29 -2.02
N ALA A 172 3.45 -19.89 -0.87
CA ALA A 172 2.54 -19.86 0.26
C ALA A 172 3.33 -19.42 1.51
N LEU A 173 2.71 -18.58 2.33
CA LEU A 173 3.34 -18.07 3.55
C LEU A 173 2.76 -18.79 4.76
N ASN A 174 3.63 -19.25 5.67
CA ASN A 174 3.21 -19.72 6.97
C ASN A 174 3.10 -18.52 7.92
N CYS A 175 1.90 -18.16 8.34
CA CYS A 175 1.63 -17.00 9.18
C CYS A 175 0.96 -17.40 10.49
N PHE A 176 1.31 -16.73 11.58
CA PHE A 176 0.66 -16.92 12.87
C PHE A 176 -0.60 -16.04 12.95
N VAL A 177 -1.76 -16.62 12.70
CA VAL A 177 -3.04 -15.91 12.55
C VAL A 177 -4.15 -16.58 13.37
N PRO A 178 -5.23 -15.85 13.72
CA PRO A 178 -6.41 -16.46 14.31
C PRO A 178 -7.13 -17.42 13.35
N PRO A 179 -7.89 -18.39 13.88
CA PRO A 179 -8.58 -19.39 13.06
C PRO A 179 -9.73 -18.79 12.25
N GLU A 180 -10.44 -17.82 12.80
CA GLU A 180 -11.51 -17.12 12.12
C GLU A 180 -10.94 -16.14 11.07
N VAL A 181 -11.67 -16.00 9.97
CA VAL A 181 -11.45 -14.92 9.01
C VAL A 181 -12.24 -13.72 9.49
N ASP A 182 -11.55 -12.61 9.78
CA ASP A 182 -12.19 -11.34 10.12
C ASP A 182 -12.12 -10.38 8.91
N ARG A 183 -13.04 -9.41 8.88
CA ARG A 183 -13.07 -8.31 7.90
C ARG A 183 -11.92 -7.32 8.08
N PHE A 184 -11.30 -7.32 9.26
CA PHE A 184 -10.24 -6.40 9.61
C PHE A 184 -8.86 -6.96 9.25
N ALA A 185 -7.92 -6.05 8.99
CA ALA A 185 -6.53 -6.42 8.73
C ALA A 185 -5.87 -6.93 10.02
N ILE A 186 -5.16 -8.06 9.92
CA ILE A 186 -4.48 -8.70 11.05
C ILE A 186 -2.98 -8.48 10.91
N ALA A 187 -2.34 -7.95 11.95
CA ALA A 187 -0.89 -7.89 12.03
C ALA A 187 -0.33 -9.25 12.49
N ALA A 188 0.48 -9.91 11.65
CA ALA A 188 0.99 -11.23 11.95
C ALA A 188 2.45 -11.42 11.48
N PRO A 189 3.26 -12.19 12.21
CA PRO A 189 4.53 -12.66 11.70
C PRO A 189 4.28 -13.76 10.65
N CYS A 190 5.03 -13.70 9.56
CA CYS A 190 4.92 -14.64 8.45
C CYS A 190 6.30 -15.11 7.99
N ARG A 191 6.37 -16.36 7.53
CA ARG A 191 7.59 -17.00 7.06
C ARG A 191 7.36 -17.69 5.71
N LEU A 192 8.39 -17.67 4.88
CA LEU A 192 8.48 -18.49 3.68
C LEU A 192 9.55 -19.56 3.90
N GLY A 193 9.12 -20.78 4.21
CA GLY A 193 10.03 -21.82 4.69
C GLY A 193 10.77 -21.36 5.95
N ARG A 194 12.09 -21.17 5.87
CA ARG A 194 12.91 -20.66 6.98
C ARG A 194 13.09 -19.14 7.00
N GLN A 195 12.78 -18.46 5.89
CA GLN A 195 12.98 -17.02 5.74
C GLN A 195 11.85 -16.24 6.39
N ASP A 196 12.20 -15.26 7.22
CA ASP A 196 11.26 -14.30 7.80
C ASP A 196 10.90 -13.23 6.76
N VAL A 197 9.58 -13.01 6.56
CA VAL A 197 9.08 -12.08 5.54
C VAL A 197 9.42 -10.63 5.90
N GLY A 198 9.27 -10.25 7.17
CA GLY A 198 9.56 -8.90 7.64
C GLY A 198 11.05 -8.57 7.51
N ALA A 199 11.91 -9.51 7.89
CA ALA A 199 13.35 -9.37 7.71
C ALA A 199 13.74 -9.23 6.23
N TRP A 200 13.14 -10.03 5.34
CA TRP A 200 13.38 -9.92 3.89
C TRP A 200 12.93 -8.55 3.37
N LEU A 201 11.73 -8.09 3.71
CA LEU A 201 11.20 -6.81 3.28
C LEU A 201 12.10 -5.64 3.69
N VAL A 202 12.51 -5.61 4.95
CA VAL A 202 13.32 -4.52 5.50
C VAL A 202 14.75 -4.56 4.93
N SER A 203 15.40 -5.73 4.90
CA SER A 203 16.77 -5.87 4.35
C SER A 203 16.88 -5.55 2.86
N ASN A 204 15.79 -5.71 2.10
CA ASN A 204 15.74 -5.35 0.69
C ASN A 204 15.24 -3.92 0.45
N GLY A 205 14.99 -3.15 1.52
CA GLY A 205 14.54 -1.76 1.43
C GLY A 205 13.12 -1.59 0.89
N TRP A 206 12.25 -2.60 1.03
CA TRP A 206 10.84 -2.54 0.60
C TRP A 206 9.86 -2.26 1.74
N ALA A 207 10.35 -2.18 2.99
CA ALA A 207 9.63 -1.72 4.16
C ALA A 207 10.60 -1.05 5.15
N LEU A 208 10.08 -0.23 6.06
CA LEU A 208 10.85 0.33 7.18
C LEU A 208 10.69 -0.56 8.41
N SER A 209 11.67 -0.57 9.31
CA SER A 209 11.49 -1.18 10.62
C SER A 209 10.60 -0.29 11.49
N LEU A 210 9.72 -0.88 12.30
CA LEU A 210 9.12 -0.12 13.39
C LEU A 210 10.20 0.18 14.47
N PRO A 211 10.13 1.33 15.18
CA PRO A 211 11.17 1.73 16.15
C PRO A 211 11.38 0.72 17.28
N SER A 212 10.34 0.01 17.70
CA SER A 212 10.38 -1.07 18.71
C SER A 212 10.45 -2.47 18.10
N GLY A 213 10.66 -2.57 16.79
CA GLY A 213 10.69 -3.83 16.05
C GLY A 213 12.04 -4.55 16.10
N ILE A 214 12.03 -5.82 15.72
CA ILE A 214 13.23 -6.68 15.68
C ILE A 214 14.09 -6.48 14.43
N TYR A 215 13.65 -5.65 13.47
CA TYR A 215 14.27 -5.54 12.14
C TYR A 215 15.23 -4.36 11.98
N GLY A 216 15.57 -3.62 13.05
CA GLY A 216 16.46 -2.46 12.95
C GLY A 216 17.81 -2.76 12.30
N LYS A 217 18.42 -3.93 12.57
CA LYS A 217 19.67 -4.35 11.91
C LYS A 217 19.51 -4.58 10.41
N ALA A 218 18.35 -5.11 9.99
CA ALA A 218 18.05 -5.32 8.59
C ALA A 218 17.88 -3.98 7.86
N GLU A 219 17.31 -2.98 8.54
CA GLU A 219 17.11 -1.65 7.97
C GLU A 219 18.45 -0.94 7.75
N VAL A 220 19.35 -0.99 8.75
CA VAL A 220 20.72 -0.49 8.61
C VAL A 220 21.42 -1.15 7.43
N THR A 221 21.28 -2.47 7.27
CA THR A 221 21.85 -3.18 6.12
C THR A 221 21.30 -2.65 4.80
N ALA A 222 19.98 -2.38 4.71
CA ALA A 222 19.37 -1.85 3.50
C ALA A 222 19.82 -0.43 3.17
N MET A 223 20.07 0.39 4.19
CA MET A 223 20.63 1.73 4.01
C MET A 223 22.09 1.66 3.52
N ASP A 224 22.93 0.87 4.20
CA ASP A 224 24.36 0.73 3.88
C ASP A 224 24.61 0.15 2.48
N THR A 225 23.69 -0.68 1.99
CA THR A 225 23.77 -1.34 0.68
C THR A 225 22.92 -0.68 -0.40
N GLU A 226 22.32 0.50 -0.10
CA GLU A 226 21.48 1.25 -1.03
C GLU A 226 20.39 0.36 -1.67
N MET A 227 19.66 -0.39 -0.85
CA MET A 227 18.63 -1.32 -1.29
C MET A 227 17.25 -0.66 -1.34
N GLY A 228 16.44 -1.07 -2.32
CA GLY A 228 15.05 -0.67 -2.45
C GLY A 228 14.87 0.85 -2.44
N ILE A 229 14.10 1.37 -1.48
CA ILE A 229 13.83 2.81 -1.37
C ILE A 229 15.03 3.65 -0.94
N PHE A 230 16.10 3.03 -0.43
CA PHE A 230 17.30 3.73 0.04
C PHE A 230 18.35 3.92 -1.05
N GLY A 231 18.14 3.32 -2.23
CA GLY A 231 19.09 3.34 -3.32
C GLY A 231 18.58 3.94 -4.62
N PRO A 232 19.35 3.75 -5.70
CA PRO A 232 18.97 4.23 -7.01
C PRO A 232 17.72 3.50 -7.54
N PRO A 233 16.93 4.15 -8.41
CA PRO A 233 15.75 3.55 -9.01
C PRO A 233 16.09 2.41 -9.96
N ARG A 234 16.24 1.19 -9.45
CA ARG A 234 16.41 -0.04 -10.23
C ARG A 234 15.10 -0.75 -10.55
#